data_AF-A0A428WJ79-F1
#
_entry.id   AF-A0A428WJ79-F1
#
_cell.length_a   1.000
_cell.length_b   1.000
_cell.length_c   1.000
_cell.angle_alpha   90.00
_cell.angle_beta   90.00
_cell.angle_gamma   90.00
#
_symmetry.space_group_name_H-M   'P 1'
#
loop_
_entity.id
_entity.type
_entity.pdbx_description
1 polymer ?
#
loop_
_entity_poly.entity_id
_entity_poly.type
_entity_poly.pdbx_seq_one_letter_code
_entity_poly.pdbx_strand_id
1 'polypeptide(L)'
;MCSLAAAELLAARNATPLPEVRVHEGAVATAFVSERHLRIGGRAPVTFAPLSGFWRAADGWVRTHTNYPHHRARLLAALGIGETADDRAASAALAAEVGSRPAREVQETVYAAGGLAVAVATEPAQAVHPLVGTRTAGGGRARELPPAALPAAGVRVLDLTRVIAGPVATRTLALLGADVLRVDPPGVREFADAHADTGMGKRSALLDLSSPGGRETFEELLASADVLITGYRPGALDRYGLSPEALFERRPGLIVAQLRAWDPSGPWAGRRGFDSLVQAACGIAAAEAAGDDGRPGVLPAQALDHGTGYLLAAAVLRALTDRRTTGAGRHLRLALAGTASWLLHGIRPAPLNGEPYEPEAWLTETASPAGTLRHALPPVGYAGAPANWSRPPGVWGTDRPAWES
;
A
#
# COMPACT_ATOMS: atom_id res chain seq x y z
N MET A 1 -2.89 5.71 -15.61
CA MET A 1 -3.66 4.47 -15.44
C MET A 1 -4.91 4.65 -14.58
N CYS A 2 -4.81 5.05 -13.31
CA CYS A 2 -5.97 5.15 -12.41
C CYS A 2 -7.05 6.12 -12.90
N SER A 3 -6.69 7.33 -13.35
CA SER A 3 -7.65 8.31 -13.87
C SER A 3 -8.43 7.79 -15.09
N LEU A 4 -7.75 7.07 -15.99
CA LEU A 4 -8.39 6.45 -17.16
C LEU A 4 -9.37 5.35 -16.73
N ALA A 5 -8.95 4.45 -15.83
CA ALA A 5 -9.83 3.40 -15.33
C ALA A 5 -11.09 3.95 -14.63
N ALA A 6 -10.94 5.07 -13.91
CA ALA A 6 -12.05 5.79 -13.29
C ALA A 6 -13.01 6.37 -14.35
N ALA A 7 -12.47 7.07 -15.34
CA ALA A 7 -13.25 7.65 -16.43
C ALA A 7 -13.99 6.58 -17.25
N GLU A 8 -13.35 5.45 -17.53
CA GLU A 8 -13.97 4.31 -18.25
C GLU A 8 -15.11 3.68 -17.45
N LEU A 9 -14.93 3.48 -16.14
CA LEU A 9 -16.01 2.96 -15.29
C LEU A 9 -17.21 3.93 -15.28
N LEU A 10 -16.96 5.23 -15.17
CA LEU A 10 -18.01 6.25 -15.19
C LEU A 10 -18.76 6.28 -16.52
N ALA A 11 -18.03 6.34 -17.64
CA ALA A 11 -18.57 6.33 -18.99
C ALA A 11 -19.43 5.08 -19.23
N ALA A 12 -18.91 3.92 -18.85
CA ALA A 12 -19.62 2.67 -18.95
C ALA A 12 -20.90 2.71 -18.10
N ARG A 13 -20.83 3.15 -16.83
CA ARG A 13 -21.98 3.20 -15.89
C ARG A 13 -23.12 4.07 -16.40
N ASN A 14 -22.80 5.17 -17.06
CA ASN A 14 -23.77 6.17 -17.48
C ASN A 14 -24.14 6.07 -18.96
N ALA A 15 -23.54 5.12 -19.71
CA ALA A 15 -23.68 5.02 -21.17
C ALA A 15 -23.34 6.33 -21.89
N THR A 16 -22.29 7.02 -21.42
CA THR A 16 -21.80 8.28 -21.99
C THR A 16 -20.44 8.08 -22.68
N PRO A 17 -20.00 9.02 -23.54
CA PRO A 17 -18.62 9.05 -24.02
C PRO A 17 -17.61 9.09 -22.86
N LEU A 18 -16.39 8.64 -23.14
CA LEU A 18 -15.28 8.70 -22.19
C LEU A 18 -14.94 10.17 -21.87
N PRO A 19 -15.00 10.59 -20.59
CA PRO A 19 -14.55 11.92 -20.18
C PRO A 19 -13.07 12.14 -20.51
N GLU A 20 -12.71 13.39 -20.84
CA GLU A 20 -11.30 13.74 -21.04
C GLU A 20 -10.49 13.43 -19.78
N VAL A 21 -9.34 12.78 -19.93
CA VAL A 21 -8.44 12.42 -18.83
C VAL A 21 -7.22 13.34 -18.87
N ARG A 22 -6.94 14.02 -17.76
CA ARG A 22 -5.76 14.88 -17.60
C ARG A 22 -5.07 14.54 -16.30
N VAL A 23 -3.76 14.37 -16.34
CA VAL A 23 -2.93 14.10 -15.15
C VAL A 23 -1.87 15.19 -15.07
N HIS A 24 -1.76 15.82 -13.91
CA HIS A 24 -0.75 16.83 -13.65
C HIS A 24 0.44 16.19 -12.92
N GLU A 25 1.64 16.32 -13.48
CA GLU A 25 2.85 15.72 -12.91
C GLU A 25 3.15 16.25 -11.50
N GLY A 26 2.96 17.56 -11.27
CA GLY A 26 3.11 18.16 -9.93
C GLY A 26 2.14 17.60 -8.89
N ALA A 27 0.90 17.28 -9.29
CA ALA A 27 -0.07 16.63 -8.41
C ALA A 27 0.36 15.19 -8.08
N VAL A 28 0.82 14.44 -9.09
CA VAL A 28 1.32 13.07 -8.91
C VAL A 28 2.55 13.05 -8.00
N ALA A 29 3.53 13.90 -8.27
CA ALA A 29 4.74 14.04 -7.45
C ALA A 29 4.38 14.34 -5.99
N THR A 30 3.52 15.34 -5.76
CA THR A 30 3.05 15.72 -4.42
C THR A 30 2.30 14.60 -3.71
N ALA A 31 1.50 13.84 -4.43
CA ALA A 31 0.79 12.69 -3.87
C ALA A 31 1.68 11.45 -3.64
N PHE A 32 2.84 11.34 -4.29
CA PHE A 32 3.84 10.29 -4.04
C PHE A 32 4.71 10.58 -2.82
N VAL A 33 4.85 11.86 -2.43
CA VAL A 33 5.53 12.29 -1.20
C VAL A 33 4.57 12.92 -0.19
N SER A 34 3.31 12.46 -0.17
CA SER A 34 2.26 13.06 0.66
C SER A 34 2.63 13.12 2.14
N GLU A 35 3.36 12.12 2.62
CA GLU A 35 3.84 12.02 4.00
C GLU A 35 4.83 13.15 4.38
N ARG A 36 5.57 13.69 3.40
CA ARG A 36 6.52 14.80 3.62
C ARG A 36 5.81 16.13 3.77
N HIS A 37 4.66 16.28 3.10
CA HIS A 37 3.85 17.49 3.13
C HIS A 37 2.82 17.50 4.25
N LEU A 38 2.49 16.32 4.80
CA LEU A 38 1.55 16.20 5.90
C LEU A 38 1.99 17.04 7.10
N ARG A 39 1.08 17.86 7.62
CA ARG A 39 1.20 18.47 8.96
C ARG A 39 -0.08 18.19 9.74
N ILE A 40 0.05 17.85 11.01
CA ILE A 40 -1.06 17.58 11.94
C ILE A 40 -0.99 18.61 13.05
N GLY A 41 -1.87 19.61 13.03
CA GLY A 41 -1.78 20.76 13.93
C GLY A 41 -0.44 21.50 13.84
N GLY A 42 0.11 21.61 12.63
CA GLY A 42 1.43 22.21 12.35
C GLY A 42 2.63 21.28 12.57
N ARG A 43 2.46 20.12 13.22
CA ARG A 43 3.54 19.15 13.47
C ARG A 43 3.78 18.24 12.26
N ALA A 44 5.04 17.99 11.91
CA ALA A 44 5.41 16.97 10.92
C ALA A 44 5.35 15.53 11.50
N PRO A 45 4.94 14.53 10.70
CA PRO A 45 5.02 13.13 11.06
C PRO A 45 6.43 12.59 11.30
N VAL A 46 6.55 11.52 12.09
CA VAL A 46 7.78 10.72 12.18
C VAL A 46 7.71 9.55 11.20
N THR A 47 8.65 9.48 10.26
CA THR A 47 8.59 8.53 9.13
C THR A 47 9.48 7.29 9.29
N PHE A 48 10.67 7.42 9.89
CA PHE A 48 11.60 6.28 10.05
C PHE A 48 12.21 6.21 11.45
N ALA A 49 12.27 4.98 11.99
CA ALA A 49 12.98 4.70 13.23
C ALA A 49 14.50 4.70 13.01
N PRO A 50 15.32 5.05 14.02
CA PRO A 50 16.78 5.16 13.86
C PRO A 50 17.48 3.91 13.33
N LEU A 51 16.99 2.72 13.71
CA LEU A 51 17.55 1.45 13.23
C LEU A 51 17.00 0.97 11.88
N SER A 52 16.15 1.77 11.21
CA SER A 52 15.69 1.52 9.84
C SER A 52 16.65 2.16 8.84
N GLY A 53 17.80 1.52 8.62
CA GLY A 53 18.93 2.09 7.87
C GLY A 53 19.54 1.14 6.83
N PHE A 54 20.53 1.63 6.09
CA PHE A 54 21.51 0.78 5.42
C PHE A 54 22.72 0.62 6.34
N TRP A 55 23.17 -0.61 6.49
CA TRP A 55 24.27 -1.00 7.38
C TRP A 55 25.32 -1.73 6.57
N ARG A 56 26.58 -1.32 6.71
CA ARG A 56 27.68 -1.96 6.00
C ARG A 56 27.95 -3.32 6.63
N ALA A 57 27.90 -4.36 5.81
CA ALA A 57 28.23 -5.74 6.16
C ALA A 57 29.65 -6.09 5.69
N ALA A 58 30.13 -7.30 5.99
CA ALA A 58 31.48 -7.73 5.63
C ALA A 58 31.74 -7.76 4.10
N ASP A 59 30.70 -8.04 3.31
CA ASP A 59 30.75 -8.25 1.85
C ASP A 59 29.76 -7.37 1.07
N GLY A 60 29.13 -6.38 1.70
CA GLY A 60 28.13 -5.53 1.05
C GLY A 60 27.33 -4.68 2.03
N TRP A 61 26.03 -4.60 1.81
CA TRP A 61 25.12 -3.80 2.62
C TRP A 61 23.87 -4.57 3.01
N VAL A 62 23.30 -4.21 4.17
CA VAL A 62 22.02 -4.72 4.65
C VAL A 62 21.06 -3.56 4.87
N ARG A 63 19.86 -3.66 4.32
CA ARG A 63 18.73 -2.77 4.61
C ARG A 63 17.88 -3.36 5.72
N THR A 64 17.74 -2.65 6.84
CA THR A 64 16.86 -3.06 7.96
C THR A 64 15.54 -2.28 7.95
N HIS A 65 14.49 -2.87 8.52
CA HIS A 65 13.21 -2.18 8.73
C HIS A 65 12.70 -2.38 10.16
N THR A 66 12.83 -1.35 10.99
CA THR A 66 12.48 -1.36 12.41
C THR A 66 11.51 -0.23 12.80
N ASN A 67 10.68 0.23 11.87
CA ASN A 67 9.71 1.29 12.14
C ASN A 67 8.67 0.90 13.21
N TYR A 68 8.53 -0.40 13.49
CA TYR A 68 7.67 -0.91 14.56
C TYR A 68 8.51 -1.40 15.73
N PRO A 69 8.11 -1.14 17.00
CA PRO A 69 8.86 -1.57 18.19
C PRO A 69 9.18 -3.07 18.22
N HIS A 70 8.22 -3.91 17.80
CA HIS A 70 8.44 -5.35 17.75
C HIS A 70 9.45 -5.76 16.66
N HIS A 71 9.54 -5.05 15.53
CA HIS A 71 10.59 -5.30 14.53
C HIS A 71 11.98 -4.93 15.07
N ARG A 72 12.08 -3.82 15.81
CA ARG A 72 13.32 -3.41 16.51
C ARG A 72 13.78 -4.50 17.49
N ALA A 73 12.88 -4.95 18.37
CA ALA A 73 13.19 -5.99 19.34
C ALA A 73 13.67 -7.29 18.66
N ARG A 74 13.02 -7.71 17.58
CA ARG A 74 13.45 -8.90 16.82
C ARG A 74 14.82 -8.73 16.16
N LEU A 75 15.13 -7.56 15.60
CA LEU A 75 16.45 -7.29 15.01
C LEU A 75 17.56 -7.38 16.07
N LEU A 76 17.38 -6.68 17.20
CA LEU A 76 18.37 -6.63 18.27
C LEU A 76 18.60 -8.02 18.88
N ALA A 77 17.51 -8.73 19.21
CA ALA A 77 17.59 -10.09 19.75
C ALA A 77 18.27 -11.07 18.77
N ALA A 78 17.98 -10.98 17.46
CA ALA A 78 18.58 -11.86 16.45
C ALA A 78 20.10 -11.69 16.33
N LEU A 79 20.61 -10.49 16.62
CA LEU A 79 22.04 -10.18 16.54
C LEU A 79 22.74 -10.21 17.91
N GLY A 80 22.03 -10.60 18.98
CA GLY A 80 22.59 -10.66 20.33
C GLY A 80 22.84 -9.28 20.97
N ILE A 81 22.19 -8.23 20.44
CA ILE A 81 22.33 -6.86 20.95
C ILE A 81 21.32 -6.66 22.08
N GLY A 82 21.80 -6.26 23.26
CA GLY A 82 20.94 -5.96 24.40
C GLY A 82 19.94 -4.85 24.09
N GLU A 83 18.72 -4.96 24.63
CA GLU A 83 17.74 -3.89 24.50
C GLU A 83 18.22 -2.63 25.24
N THR A 84 18.24 -1.51 24.52
CA THR A 84 18.53 -0.19 25.08
C THR A 84 17.54 0.82 24.53
N ALA A 85 17.23 1.86 25.30
CA ALA A 85 16.48 3.02 24.83
C ALA A 85 17.37 4.06 24.14
N ASP A 86 18.70 3.95 24.27
CA ASP A 86 19.66 4.83 23.59
C ASP A 86 19.87 4.36 22.16
N ASP A 87 19.27 5.08 21.20
CA ASP A 87 19.37 4.77 19.79
C ASP A 87 20.79 4.96 19.22
N ARG A 88 21.63 5.80 19.82
CA ARG A 88 23.03 5.95 19.41
C ARG A 88 23.83 4.70 19.80
N ALA A 89 23.68 4.25 21.04
CA ALA A 89 24.31 3.03 21.51
C ALA A 89 23.84 1.80 20.71
N ALA A 90 22.52 1.70 20.45
CA ALA A 90 21.96 0.62 19.63
C ALA A 90 22.50 0.64 18.19
N SER A 91 22.62 1.83 17.59
CA SER A 91 23.17 1.99 16.23
C SER A 91 24.64 1.57 16.15
N ALA A 92 25.46 1.94 17.15
CA ALA A 92 26.87 1.55 17.19
C ALA A 92 27.04 0.02 17.32
N ALA A 93 26.27 -0.61 18.22
CA ALA A 93 26.27 -2.06 18.37
C ALA A 93 25.79 -2.77 17.09
N LEU A 94 24.72 -2.27 16.46
CA LEU A 94 24.21 -2.82 15.21
C LEU A 94 25.23 -2.71 14.08
N ALA A 95 25.92 -1.58 13.96
CA ALA A 95 26.98 -1.41 12.96
C ALA A 95 28.14 -2.41 13.17
N ALA A 96 28.55 -2.65 14.41
CA ALA A 96 29.60 -3.62 14.73
C ALA A 96 29.17 -5.06 14.39
N GLU A 97 27.97 -5.46 14.81
CA GLU A 97 27.44 -6.81 14.56
C GLU A 97 27.21 -7.07 13.07
N VAL A 98 26.60 -6.13 12.35
CA VAL A 98 26.38 -6.27 10.90
C VAL A 98 27.71 -6.26 10.15
N GLY A 99 28.64 -5.37 10.52
CA GLY A 99 29.93 -5.21 9.84
C GLY A 99 30.85 -6.42 9.95
N SER A 100 30.64 -7.30 10.93
CA SER A 100 31.44 -8.51 11.12
C SER A 100 30.91 -9.74 10.37
N ARG A 101 29.74 -9.64 9.71
CA ARG A 101 29.03 -10.78 9.11
C ARG A 101 28.73 -10.54 7.62
N PRO A 102 28.67 -11.59 6.79
CA PRO A 102 28.16 -11.49 5.43
C PRO A 102 26.71 -10.97 5.41
N ALA A 103 26.37 -10.12 4.44
CA ALA A 103 25.05 -9.47 4.35
C ALA A 103 23.91 -10.50 4.29
N ARG A 104 24.11 -11.59 3.55
CA ARG A 104 23.13 -12.67 3.43
C ARG A 104 22.94 -13.44 4.74
N GLU A 105 24.01 -13.63 5.52
CA GLU A 105 23.92 -14.28 6.83
C GLU A 105 23.06 -13.44 7.78
N VAL A 106 23.29 -12.11 7.82
CA VAL A 106 22.48 -11.18 8.61
C VAL A 106 21.01 -11.24 8.20
N GLN A 107 20.74 -11.19 6.88
CA GLN A 107 19.38 -11.32 6.35
C GLN A 107 18.68 -12.58 6.86
N GLU A 108 19.29 -13.75 6.65
CA GLU A 108 18.66 -15.03 7.01
C GLU A 108 18.48 -15.18 8.52
N THR A 109 19.49 -14.75 9.31
CA THR A 109 19.43 -14.75 10.77
C THR A 109 18.26 -13.91 11.29
N VAL A 110 18.14 -12.69 10.79
CA VAL A 110 17.10 -11.75 11.23
C VAL A 110 15.71 -12.21 10.76
N TYR A 111 15.57 -12.72 9.54
CA TYR A 111 14.30 -13.28 9.07
C TYR A 111 13.87 -14.51 9.87
N ALA A 112 14.80 -15.41 10.23
CA ALA A 112 14.52 -16.58 11.05
C ALA A 112 13.98 -16.20 12.44
N ALA A 113 14.47 -15.10 13.02
CA ALA A 113 13.95 -14.53 14.26
C ALA A 113 12.62 -13.76 14.11
N GLY A 114 12.10 -13.62 12.89
CA GLY A 114 10.90 -12.86 12.58
C GLY A 114 11.11 -11.35 12.45
N GLY A 115 12.36 -10.89 12.42
CA GLY A 115 12.75 -9.52 12.10
C GLY A 115 12.78 -9.26 10.58
N LEU A 116 13.29 -8.09 10.20
CA LEU A 116 13.33 -7.62 8.82
C LEU A 116 14.68 -7.00 8.49
N ALA A 117 15.48 -7.75 7.73
CA ALA A 117 16.74 -7.27 7.16
C ALA A 117 16.92 -7.91 5.78
N VAL A 118 17.41 -7.15 4.82
CA VAL A 118 17.60 -7.57 3.43
C VAL A 118 19.02 -7.25 3.00
N ALA A 119 19.74 -8.25 2.50
CA ALA A 119 21.00 -8.02 1.80
C ALA A 119 20.71 -7.22 0.53
N VAL A 120 21.42 -6.12 0.35
CA VAL A 120 21.24 -5.24 -0.81
C VAL A 120 21.77 -5.95 -2.05
N ALA A 121 20.93 -6.06 -3.08
CA ALA A 121 21.37 -6.58 -4.37
C ALA A 121 22.35 -5.60 -5.01
N THR A 122 23.45 -6.12 -5.54
CA THR A 122 24.52 -5.32 -6.17
C THR A 122 24.13 -4.79 -7.54
N GLU A 123 23.16 -5.44 -8.20
CA GLU A 123 22.67 -5.09 -9.54
C GLU A 123 21.15 -5.29 -9.60
N PRO A 124 20.46 -4.60 -10.54
CA PRO A 124 19.05 -4.85 -10.83
C PRO A 124 18.75 -6.33 -11.10
N ALA A 125 17.73 -6.87 -10.45
CA ALA A 125 17.31 -8.25 -10.66
C ALA A 125 16.89 -8.48 -12.12
N GLN A 126 17.44 -9.51 -12.78
CA GLN A 126 17.11 -9.85 -14.17
C GLN A 126 15.70 -10.44 -14.32
N ALA A 127 15.15 -11.02 -13.25
CA ALA A 127 13.81 -11.59 -13.27
C ALA A 127 12.76 -10.49 -13.46
N VAL A 128 11.93 -10.64 -14.49
CA VAL A 128 10.80 -9.74 -14.75
C VAL A 128 9.56 -10.28 -14.06
N HIS A 129 8.93 -9.44 -13.25
CA HIS A 129 7.71 -9.79 -12.52
C HIS A 129 6.48 -9.12 -13.16
N PRO A 130 5.32 -9.79 -13.20
CA PRO A 130 4.11 -9.19 -13.73
C PRO A 130 3.67 -8.00 -12.87
N LEU A 131 3.30 -6.90 -13.52
CA LEU A 131 2.79 -5.70 -12.83
C LEU A 131 1.44 -5.98 -12.14
N VAL A 132 0.58 -6.76 -12.79
CA VAL A 132 -0.71 -7.21 -12.27
C VAL A 132 -0.95 -8.66 -12.69
N GLY A 133 -1.15 -9.54 -11.72
CA GLY A 133 -1.69 -10.88 -11.95
C GLY A 133 -3.22 -10.86 -11.85
N THR A 134 -3.91 -11.40 -12.85
CA THR A 134 -5.37 -11.51 -12.85
C THR A 134 -5.80 -12.96 -12.99
N ARG A 135 -6.95 -13.30 -12.38
CA ARG A 135 -7.67 -14.54 -12.63
C ARG A 135 -9.15 -14.26 -12.50
N THR A 136 -9.94 -14.62 -13.52
CA THR A 136 -11.39 -14.52 -13.47
C THR A 136 -11.93 -15.61 -12.54
N ALA A 137 -12.80 -15.22 -11.60
CA ALA A 137 -13.61 -16.17 -10.86
C ALA A 137 -14.83 -16.54 -11.72
N GLY A 138 -15.42 -17.72 -11.51
CA GLY A 138 -16.58 -18.16 -12.30
C GLY A 138 -17.70 -17.11 -12.37
N GLY A 139 -18.56 -17.22 -13.38
CA GLY A 139 -19.69 -16.31 -13.56
C GLY A 139 -20.72 -16.45 -12.43
N GLY A 140 -21.19 -15.32 -11.91
CA GLY A 140 -22.25 -15.26 -10.90
C GLY A 140 -23.06 -13.97 -11.01
N ARG A 141 -24.12 -13.85 -10.22
CA ARG A 141 -24.95 -12.63 -10.20
C ARG A 141 -24.30 -11.58 -9.29
N ALA A 142 -23.37 -10.80 -9.86
CA ALA A 142 -22.82 -9.63 -9.17
C ALA A 142 -23.90 -8.55 -8.96
N ARG A 143 -23.73 -7.73 -7.93
CA ARG A 143 -24.61 -6.57 -7.70
C ARG A 143 -24.42 -5.56 -8.83
N GLU A 144 -25.52 -5.18 -9.46
CA GLU A 144 -25.52 -4.13 -10.47
C GLU A 144 -25.28 -2.77 -9.82
N LEU A 145 -24.43 -1.97 -10.46
CA LEU A 145 -24.13 -0.60 -10.06
C LEU A 145 -24.92 0.33 -10.98
N PRO A 146 -25.90 1.10 -10.47
CA PRO A 146 -26.70 2.00 -11.29
C PRO A 146 -25.85 3.17 -11.83
N PRO A 147 -26.37 3.98 -12.77
CA PRO A 147 -25.76 5.25 -13.14
C PRO A 147 -25.45 6.12 -11.91
N ALA A 148 -24.35 6.87 -11.94
CA ALA A 148 -23.95 7.72 -10.83
C ALA A 148 -23.03 8.87 -11.26
N ALA A 149 -22.94 9.90 -10.40
CA ALA A 149 -22.08 11.06 -10.63
C ALA A 149 -20.58 10.76 -10.48
N LEU A 150 -20.21 9.80 -9.62
CA LEU A 150 -18.82 9.38 -9.42
C LEU A 150 -18.61 7.91 -9.84
N PRO A 151 -17.43 7.54 -10.37
CA PRO A 151 -17.17 6.22 -10.95
C PRO A 151 -17.46 5.06 -9.98
N ALA A 152 -17.06 5.19 -8.72
CA ALA A 152 -17.20 4.16 -7.70
C ALA A 152 -18.34 4.46 -6.70
N ALA A 153 -19.20 5.45 -6.99
CA ALA A 153 -20.37 5.77 -6.17
C ALA A 153 -21.21 4.51 -5.89
N GLY A 154 -21.44 4.23 -4.62
CA GLY A 154 -22.23 3.10 -4.15
C GLY A 154 -21.49 1.76 -4.15
N VAL A 155 -20.22 1.67 -4.58
CA VAL A 155 -19.39 0.47 -4.44
C VAL A 155 -18.99 0.28 -2.98
N ARG A 156 -19.12 -0.94 -2.46
CA ARG A 156 -18.74 -1.30 -1.08
C ARG A 156 -17.40 -2.02 -1.06
N VAL A 157 -16.42 -1.44 -0.36
CA VAL A 157 -15.04 -1.94 -0.30
C VAL A 157 -14.67 -2.29 1.13
N LEU A 158 -14.37 -3.56 1.38
CA LEU A 158 -13.72 -4.01 2.60
C LEU A 158 -12.20 -3.87 2.47
N ASP A 159 -11.63 -2.99 3.30
CA ASP A 159 -10.21 -2.71 3.35
C ASP A 159 -9.56 -3.43 4.55
N LEU A 160 -8.84 -4.51 4.27
CA LEU A 160 -8.01 -5.27 5.22
C LEU A 160 -6.52 -4.96 5.02
N THR A 161 -6.21 -3.75 4.56
CA THR A 161 -4.85 -3.32 4.27
C THR A 161 -4.34 -2.33 5.32
N ARG A 162 -3.01 -2.17 5.35
CA ARG A 162 -2.30 -1.33 6.30
C ARG A 162 -1.09 -0.70 5.63
N VAL A 163 -0.39 0.17 6.35
CA VAL A 163 0.82 0.85 5.86
C VAL A 163 0.47 1.84 4.74
N ILE A 164 1.00 1.69 3.51
CA ILE A 164 0.88 2.72 2.46
C ILE A 164 0.15 2.20 1.22
N ALA A 165 0.67 1.18 0.52
CA ALA A 165 0.13 0.77 -0.78
C ALA A 165 -1.37 0.46 -0.79
N GLY A 166 -1.84 -0.35 0.16
CA GLY A 166 -3.26 -0.67 0.28
C GLY A 166 -4.10 0.55 0.65
N PRO A 167 -3.73 1.29 1.70
CA PRO A 167 -4.43 2.54 2.07
C PRO A 167 -4.45 3.61 0.98
N VAL A 168 -3.41 3.72 0.13
CA VAL A 168 -3.40 4.57 -1.07
C VAL A 168 -4.45 4.10 -2.06
N ALA A 169 -4.52 2.79 -2.34
CA ALA A 169 -5.55 2.25 -3.23
C ALA A 169 -6.96 2.55 -2.71
N THR A 170 -7.19 2.32 -1.42
CA THR A 170 -8.53 2.39 -0.84
C THR A 170 -8.99 3.83 -0.61
N ARG A 171 -8.10 4.79 -0.28
CA ARG A 171 -8.46 6.22 -0.26
C ARG A 171 -8.77 6.75 -1.66
N THR A 172 -8.10 6.24 -2.69
CA THR A 172 -8.43 6.57 -4.08
C THR A 172 -9.79 6.02 -4.49
N LEU A 173 -10.18 4.82 -4.06
CA LEU A 173 -11.54 4.32 -4.28
C LEU A 173 -12.60 5.16 -3.54
N ALA A 174 -12.31 5.57 -2.29
CA ALA A 174 -13.19 6.45 -1.51
C ALA A 174 -13.37 7.83 -2.16
N LEU A 175 -12.28 8.44 -2.66
CA LEU A 175 -12.32 9.66 -3.47
C LEU A 175 -13.32 9.55 -4.62
N LEU A 176 -13.34 8.39 -5.29
CA LEU A 176 -14.22 8.12 -6.44
C LEU A 176 -15.64 7.70 -6.04
N GLY A 177 -16.00 7.83 -4.76
CA GLY A 177 -17.36 7.63 -4.24
C GLY A 177 -17.64 6.24 -3.64
N ALA A 178 -16.64 5.37 -3.50
CA ALA A 178 -16.85 4.08 -2.83
C ALA A 178 -17.09 4.27 -1.32
N ASP A 179 -17.99 3.47 -0.73
CA ASP A 179 -18.06 3.27 0.71
C ASP A 179 -16.96 2.30 1.12
N VAL A 180 -15.87 2.86 1.67
CA VAL A 180 -14.69 2.12 2.08
C VAL A 180 -14.68 1.98 3.59
N LEU A 181 -14.89 0.74 4.04
CA LEU A 181 -14.79 0.36 5.44
C LEU A 181 -13.49 -0.41 5.67
N ARG A 182 -12.55 0.24 6.37
CA ARG A 182 -11.33 -0.39 6.85
C ARG A 182 -11.61 -1.15 8.13
N VAL A 183 -11.18 -2.42 8.19
CA VAL A 183 -11.36 -3.29 9.34
C VAL A 183 -10.00 -3.76 9.85
N ASP A 184 -9.68 -3.40 11.09
CA ASP A 184 -8.44 -3.79 11.76
C ASP A 184 -8.72 -4.67 12.99
N PRO A 185 -7.79 -5.56 13.38
CA PRO A 185 -7.91 -6.31 14.62
C PRO A 185 -7.63 -5.40 15.84
N PRO A 186 -8.37 -5.52 16.96
CA PRO A 186 -8.22 -4.64 18.13
C PRO A 186 -6.81 -4.63 18.76
N GLY A 187 -6.07 -5.73 18.64
CA GLY A 187 -4.75 -5.90 19.26
C GLY A 187 -3.58 -5.26 18.51
N VAL A 188 -3.78 -4.71 17.32
CA VAL A 188 -2.68 -4.16 16.52
C VAL A 188 -2.97 -2.73 16.09
N ARG A 189 -2.46 -1.78 16.89
CA ARG A 189 -2.64 -0.35 16.64
C ARG A 189 -2.05 0.09 15.31
N GLU A 190 -2.76 0.97 14.61
CA GLU A 190 -2.25 1.70 13.47
C GLU A 190 -1.46 2.93 13.93
N PHE A 191 -0.48 3.38 13.13
CA PHE A 191 0.20 4.64 13.42
C PHE A 191 -0.75 5.80 13.12
N ALA A 192 -0.99 6.66 14.11
CA ALA A 192 -1.90 7.80 13.98
C ALA A 192 -1.52 8.71 12.81
N ASP A 193 -0.23 8.98 12.62
CA ASP A 193 0.27 9.81 11.52
C ASP A 193 0.02 9.16 10.15
N ALA A 194 0.14 7.83 10.03
CA ALA A 194 -0.15 7.11 8.78
C ALA A 194 -1.65 7.11 8.46
N HIS A 195 -2.50 6.98 9.48
CA HIS A 195 -3.95 7.10 9.35
C HIS A 195 -4.38 8.53 8.98
N ALA A 196 -3.70 9.55 9.50
CA ALA A 196 -3.96 10.95 9.16
C ALA A 196 -3.69 11.27 7.68
N ASP A 197 -2.68 10.66 7.05
CA ASP A 197 -2.42 10.79 5.60
C ASP A 197 -3.39 9.93 4.77
N THR A 198 -3.45 8.64 5.07
CA THR A 198 -4.07 7.66 4.16
C THR A 198 -5.51 7.29 4.51
N GLY A 199 -6.08 7.86 5.59
CA GLY A 199 -7.45 7.62 6.03
C GLY A 199 -8.52 8.48 5.35
N MET A 200 -8.13 9.42 4.48
CA MET A 200 -9.01 10.34 3.77
C MET A 200 -10.18 9.63 3.08
N GLY A 201 -11.40 10.10 3.31
CA GLY A 201 -12.64 9.54 2.73
C GLY A 201 -13.15 8.23 3.34
N LYS A 202 -12.35 7.52 4.15
CA LYS A 202 -12.67 6.17 4.65
C LYS A 202 -13.29 6.17 6.04
N ARG A 203 -13.92 5.05 6.39
CA ARG A 203 -14.27 4.67 7.77
C ARG A 203 -13.32 3.60 8.28
N SER A 204 -13.12 3.54 9.59
CA SER A 204 -12.25 2.57 10.25
C SER A 204 -12.91 2.00 11.49
N ALA A 205 -13.08 0.68 11.50
CA ALA A 205 -13.66 -0.08 12.60
C ALA A 205 -12.68 -1.14 13.12
N LEU A 206 -12.77 -1.46 14.41
CA LEU A 206 -12.08 -2.60 15.00
C LEU A 206 -13.00 -3.81 15.03
N LEU A 207 -12.50 -4.96 14.57
CA LEU A 207 -13.26 -6.20 14.58
C LEU A 207 -12.34 -7.40 14.83
N ASP A 208 -12.67 -8.19 15.84
CA ASP A 208 -11.95 -9.43 16.15
C ASP A 208 -12.60 -10.62 15.44
N LEU A 209 -12.00 -11.03 14.31
CA LEU A 209 -12.44 -12.18 13.52
C LEU A 209 -12.26 -13.53 14.26
N SER A 210 -11.53 -13.57 15.38
CA SER A 210 -11.42 -14.77 16.21
C SER A 210 -12.60 -14.96 17.16
N SER A 211 -13.36 -13.90 17.43
CA SER A 211 -14.58 -13.97 18.21
C SER A 211 -15.77 -14.40 17.34
N PRO A 212 -16.72 -15.21 17.87
CA PRO A 212 -17.91 -15.60 17.12
C PRO A 212 -18.70 -14.39 16.59
N GLY A 213 -18.96 -13.39 17.44
CA GLY A 213 -19.69 -12.19 17.06
C GLY A 213 -18.94 -11.34 16.03
N GLY A 214 -17.63 -11.17 16.18
CA GLY A 214 -16.83 -10.43 15.20
C GLY A 214 -16.77 -11.13 13.85
N ARG A 215 -16.75 -12.47 13.83
CA ARG A 215 -16.86 -13.25 12.60
C ARG A 215 -18.23 -13.09 11.94
N GLU A 216 -19.32 -13.17 12.70
CA GLU A 216 -20.68 -12.96 12.20
C GLU A 216 -20.84 -11.58 11.56
N THR A 217 -20.46 -10.50 12.26
CA THR A 217 -20.49 -9.14 11.72
C THR A 217 -19.64 -8.99 10.45
N PHE A 218 -18.47 -9.64 10.38
CA PHE A 218 -17.64 -9.58 9.18
C PHE A 218 -18.30 -10.28 7.98
N GLU A 219 -18.94 -11.43 8.22
CA GLU A 219 -19.67 -12.16 7.18
C GLU A 219 -20.88 -11.37 6.66
N GLU A 220 -21.60 -10.64 7.54
CA GLU A 220 -22.67 -9.72 7.13
C GLU A 220 -22.16 -8.59 6.21
N LEU A 221 -21.02 -7.99 6.58
CA LEU A 221 -20.35 -6.99 5.75
C LEU A 221 -19.94 -7.58 4.40
N LEU A 222 -19.28 -8.74 4.42
CA LEU A 222 -18.80 -9.44 3.22
C LEU A 222 -19.95 -9.85 2.29
N ALA A 223 -21.11 -10.21 2.84
CA ALA A 223 -22.29 -10.62 2.08
C ALA A 223 -22.86 -9.52 1.17
N SER A 224 -22.44 -8.26 1.35
CA SER A 224 -22.82 -7.16 0.45
C SER A 224 -21.63 -6.33 -0.06
N ALA A 225 -20.40 -6.75 0.22
CA ALA A 225 -19.21 -6.15 -0.35
C ALA A 225 -19.10 -6.45 -1.86
N ASP A 226 -18.60 -5.48 -2.62
CA ASP A 226 -18.23 -5.65 -4.03
C ASP A 226 -16.76 -6.00 -4.19
N VAL A 227 -15.93 -5.47 -3.28
CA VAL A 227 -14.49 -5.57 -3.30
C VAL A 227 -13.98 -5.91 -1.91
N LEU A 228 -13.07 -6.87 -1.82
CA LEU A 228 -12.26 -7.12 -0.64
C LEU A 228 -10.79 -6.92 -1.02
N ILE A 229 -10.10 -6.04 -0.29
CA ILE A 229 -8.68 -5.75 -0.50
C ILE A 229 -7.91 -6.19 0.74
N THR A 230 -6.86 -6.99 0.57
CA THR A 230 -6.03 -7.47 1.68
C THR A 230 -4.54 -7.29 1.38
N GLY A 231 -3.80 -6.86 2.41
CA GLY A 231 -2.34 -6.75 2.41
C GLY A 231 -1.66 -7.76 3.34
N TYR A 232 -2.41 -8.70 3.91
CA TYR A 232 -1.86 -9.74 4.77
C TYR A 232 -1.05 -10.76 3.95
N ARG A 233 -0.11 -11.44 4.63
CA ARG A 233 0.67 -12.52 4.01
C ARG A 233 -0.26 -13.60 3.44
N PRO A 234 0.13 -14.26 2.33
CA PRO A 234 -0.57 -15.45 1.85
C PRO A 234 -0.82 -16.46 2.98
N GLY A 235 -2.03 -17.03 3.04
CA GLY A 235 -2.41 -17.98 4.08
C GLY A 235 -2.86 -17.37 5.42
N ALA A 236 -2.54 -16.10 5.69
CA ALA A 236 -2.76 -15.52 7.03
C ALA A 236 -4.23 -15.38 7.41
N LEU A 237 -5.13 -15.28 6.42
CA LEU A 237 -6.56 -15.12 6.62
C LEU A 237 -7.36 -16.40 6.27
N ASP A 238 -6.70 -17.46 5.83
CA ASP A 238 -7.36 -18.69 5.38
C ASP A 238 -8.14 -19.37 6.50
N ARG A 239 -7.61 -19.31 7.74
CA ARG A 239 -8.31 -19.82 8.94
C ARG A 239 -9.66 -19.14 9.21
N TYR A 240 -9.88 -17.95 8.63
CA TYR A 240 -11.13 -17.20 8.72
C TYR A 240 -12.03 -17.42 7.49
N GLY A 241 -11.67 -18.35 6.59
CA GLY A 241 -12.38 -18.60 5.33
C GLY A 241 -12.12 -17.55 4.25
N LEU A 242 -11.09 -16.71 4.40
CA LEU A 242 -10.82 -15.60 3.49
C LEU A 242 -9.73 -15.92 2.45
N SER A 243 -9.52 -17.21 2.15
CA SER A 243 -8.76 -17.59 0.96
C SER A 243 -9.54 -17.19 -0.29
N PRO A 244 -8.88 -16.82 -1.41
CA PRO A 244 -9.58 -16.47 -2.65
C PRO A 244 -10.57 -17.56 -3.10
N GLU A 245 -10.20 -18.83 -2.99
CA GLU A 245 -11.03 -19.97 -3.36
C GLU A 245 -12.31 -20.02 -2.51
N ALA A 246 -12.18 -19.99 -1.18
CA ALA A 246 -13.34 -19.99 -0.27
C ALA A 246 -14.21 -18.72 -0.41
N LEU A 247 -13.61 -17.59 -0.79
CA LEU A 247 -14.35 -16.37 -1.09
C LEU A 247 -15.16 -16.52 -2.38
N PHE A 248 -14.59 -17.07 -3.46
CA PHE A 248 -15.29 -17.21 -4.73
C PHE A 248 -16.36 -18.31 -4.72
N GLU A 249 -16.18 -19.37 -3.92
CA GLU A 249 -17.23 -20.36 -3.68
C GLU A 249 -18.49 -19.72 -3.08
N ARG A 250 -18.31 -18.81 -2.11
CA ARG A 250 -19.42 -18.11 -1.44
C ARG A 250 -19.93 -16.91 -2.24
N ARG A 251 -19.03 -16.23 -2.95
CA ARG A 251 -19.24 -14.92 -3.60
C ARG A 251 -18.57 -14.87 -4.98
N PRO A 252 -19.11 -15.56 -6.00
CA PRO A 252 -18.48 -15.65 -7.32
C PRO A 252 -18.33 -14.31 -8.05
N GLY A 253 -19.15 -13.31 -7.72
CA GLY A 253 -19.07 -11.94 -8.26
C GLY A 253 -18.16 -10.96 -7.49
N LEU A 254 -17.51 -11.42 -6.41
CA LEU A 254 -16.63 -10.58 -5.58
C LEU A 254 -15.35 -10.24 -6.34
N ILE A 255 -14.83 -9.02 -6.16
CA ILE A 255 -13.47 -8.68 -6.56
C ILE A 255 -12.57 -8.85 -5.34
N VAL A 256 -11.64 -9.79 -5.40
CA VAL A 256 -10.65 -10.04 -4.35
C VAL A 256 -9.31 -9.51 -4.82
N ALA A 257 -8.81 -8.48 -4.16
CA ALA A 257 -7.51 -7.89 -4.43
C ALA A 257 -6.51 -8.24 -3.33
N GLN A 258 -5.40 -8.88 -3.71
CA GLN A 258 -4.30 -9.22 -2.82
C GLN A 258 -3.07 -8.39 -3.18
N LEU A 259 -2.63 -7.61 -2.20
CA LEU A 259 -1.38 -6.85 -2.23
C LEU A 259 -0.30 -7.62 -1.46
N ARG A 260 0.90 -7.71 -2.03
CA ARG A 260 2.06 -8.32 -1.37
C ARG A 260 3.33 -7.50 -1.59
N ALA A 261 4.37 -7.78 -0.82
CA ALA A 261 5.69 -7.26 -1.10
C ALA A 261 6.35 -7.98 -2.30
N TRP A 262 6.31 -9.32 -2.29
CA TRP A 262 7.05 -10.18 -3.21
C TRP A 262 6.13 -10.92 -4.18
N ASP A 263 6.65 -11.32 -5.34
CA ASP A 263 6.00 -12.20 -6.32
C ASP A 263 5.79 -13.64 -5.75
N PRO A 264 4.71 -14.40 -6.11
CA PRO A 264 4.44 -15.67 -5.45
C PRO A 264 5.30 -16.81 -6.01
N SER A 265 5.93 -16.61 -7.17
CA SER A 265 6.79 -17.59 -7.80
C SER A 265 8.23 -17.52 -7.27
N GLY A 266 8.58 -16.43 -6.59
CA GLY A 266 9.93 -16.18 -6.09
C GLY A 266 10.21 -16.82 -4.71
N PRO A 267 11.49 -16.97 -4.33
CA PRO A 267 11.89 -17.53 -3.04
C PRO A 267 11.44 -16.70 -1.82
N TRP A 268 10.96 -15.49 -2.06
CA TRP A 268 10.49 -14.54 -1.04
C TRP A 268 8.97 -14.51 -0.92
N ALA A 269 8.23 -15.36 -1.65
CA ALA A 269 6.77 -15.38 -1.68
C ALA A 269 6.09 -15.39 -0.30
N GLY A 270 6.69 -16.10 0.67
CA GLY A 270 6.19 -16.19 2.05
C GLY A 270 6.75 -15.15 3.03
N ARG A 271 7.74 -14.34 2.61
CA ARG A 271 8.43 -13.38 3.48
C ARG A 271 7.62 -12.10 3.65
N ARG A 272 7.79 -11.45 4.80
CA ARG A 272 7.35 -10.06 4.98
C ARG A 272 8.25 -9.13 4.15
N GLY A 273 7.72 -8.00 3.73
CA GLY A 273 8.46 -6.99 3.02
C GLY A 273 7.78 -5.63 3.14
N PHE A 274 8.57 -4.60 2.88
CA PHE A 274 8.20 -3.20 2.87
C PHE A 274 8.88 -2.58 1.66
N ASP A 275 8.36 -1.46 1.14
CA ASP A 275 8.91 -0.77 -0.02
C ASP A 275 10.43 -0.67 0.03
N SER A 276 11.00 -0.09 1.10
CA SER A 276 12.46 0.06 1.21
C SER A 276 13.26 -1.26 1.21
N LEU A 277 12.67 -2.38 1.66
CA LEU A 277 13.30 -3.70 1.58
C LEU A 277 13.22 -4.27 0.17
N VAL A 278 12.13 -4.02 -0.54
CA VAL A 278 11.96 -4.42 -1.94
C VAL A 278 12.90 -3.62 -2.83
N GLN A 279 13.08 -2.31 -2.60
CA GLN A 279 14.10 -1.51 -3.29
C GLN A 279 15.50 -2.10 -3.12
N ALA A 280 15.85 -2.51 -1.90
CA ALA A 280 17.14 -3.15 -1.61
C ALA A 280 17.31 -4.51 -2.30
N ALA A 281 16.30 -5.39 -2.24
CA ALA A 281 16.38 -6.74 -2.81
C ALA A 281 16.35 -6.76 -4.34
N CYS A 282 15.65 -5.82 -4.98
CA CYS A 282 15.48 -5.80 -6.44
C CYS A 282 16.60 -5.04 -7.17
N GLY A 283 17.52 -4.40 -6.44
CA GLY A 283 18.65 -3.66 -7.02
C GLY A 283 18.36 -2.19 -7.35
N ILE A 284 17.18 -1.68 -6.98
CA ILE A 284 16.89 -0.23 -7.07
C ILE A 284 17.86 0.54 -6.18
N ALA A 285 18.12 0.07 -4.96
CA ALA A 285 19.03 0.75 -4.05
C ALA A 285 20.47 0.85 -4.59
N ALA A 286 20.92 -0.12 -5.39
CA ALA A 286 22.21 -0.06 -6.07
C ALA A 286 22.17 0.92 -7.26
N ALA A 287 21.09 0.94 -8.04
CA ALA A 287 20.93 1.88 -9.15
C ALA A 287 20.84 3.35 -8.70
N GLU A 288 20.29 3.60 -7.51
CA GLU A 288 20.18 4.94 -6.90
C GLU A 288 21.43 5.37 -6.12
N ALA A 289 22.50 4.56 -6.10
CA ALA A 289 23.74 4.94 -5.43
C ALA A 289 24.36 6.16 -6.13
N ALA A 290 24.53 7.26 -5.39
CA ALA A 290 24.94 8.55 -5.94
C ALA A 290 26.38 8.97 -5.57
N GLY A 291 27.12 8.13 -4.84
CA GLY A 291 28.46 8.44 -4.33
C GLY A 291 29.49 7.34 -4.61
N ASP A 292 30.76 7.74 -4.60
CA ASP A 292 31.90 6.84 -4.87
C ASP A 292 32.16 5.82 -3.75
N ASP A 293 31.51 5.98 -2.58
CA ASP A 293 31.63 5.07 -1.45
C ASP A 293 30.79 3.78 -1.60
N GLY A 294 30.02 3.67 -2.69
CA GLY A 294 29.17 2.53 -2.99
C GLY A 294 28.01 2.37 -1.99
N ARG A 295 27.64 3.43 -1.28
CA ARG A 295 26.49 3.41 -0.36
C ARG A 295 25.18 3.33 -1.16
N PRO A 296 24.27 2.38 -0.83
CA PRO A 296 22.99 2.27 -1.52
C PRO A 296 22.12 3.52 -1.34
N GLY A 297 21.43 3.89 -2.42
CA GLY A 297 20.47 4.98 -2.47
C GLY A 297 19.03 4.54 -2.17
N VAL A 298 18.12 5.51 -2.25
CA VAL A 298 16.67 5.29 -2.14
C VAL A 298 15.94 6.14 -3.17
N LEU A 299 14.82 5.65 -3.67
CA LEU A 299 13.91 6.46 -4.45
C LEU A 299 13.44 7.69 -3.63
N PRO A 300 13.08 8.81 -4.31
CA PRO A 300 12.66 10.05 -3.64
C PRO A 300 11.33 9.95 -2.89
N ALA A 301 10.68 8.78 -2.90
CA ALA A 301 9.42 8.48 -2.24
C ALA A 301 9.38 6.99 -1.85
N GLN A 302 8.36 6.58 -1.08
CA GLN A 302 7.93 5.16 -1.05
C GLN A 302 7.19 4.83 -2.37
N ALA A 303 7.92 4.94 -3.49
CA ALA A 303 7.35 4.93 -4.83
C ALA A 303 6.77 3.57 -5.23
N LEU A 304 7.29 2.46 -4.68
CA LEU A 304 6.71 1.14 -4.91
C LEU A 304 5.37 1.05 -4.21
N ASP A 305 5.26 1.57 -2.98
CA ASP A 305 4.01 1.58 -2.23
C ASP A 305 2.94 2.45 -2.94
N HIS A 306 3.25 3.71 -3.23
CA HIS A 306 2.31 4.60 -3.91
C HIS A 306 1.95 4.10 -5.32
N GLY A 307 2.94 3.70 -6.11
CA GLY A 307 2.74 3.16 -7.45
C GLY A 307 1.86 1.92 -7.46
N THR A 308 2.15 0.96 -6.58
CA THR A 308 1.33 -0.26 -6.45
C THR A 308 -0.08 0.05 -5.95
N GLY A 309 -0.24 1.01 -5.04
CA GLY A 309 -1.55 1.46 -4.57
C GLY A 309 -2.43 2.04 -5.68
N TYR A 310 -1.90 2.94 -6.50
CA TYR A 310 -2.65 3.49 -7.63
C TYR A 310 -2.92 2.45 -8.73
N LEU A 311 -1.99 1.52 -8.98
CA LEU A 311 -2.21 0.40 -9.89
C LEU A 311 -3.27 -0.55 -9.37
N LEU A 312 -3.32 -0.78 -8.05
CA LEU A 312 -4.32 -1.61 -7.41
C LEU A 312 -5.72 -0.99 -7.51
N ALA A 313 -5.85 0.32 -7.25
CA ALA A 313 -7.11 1.04 -7.47
C ALA A 313 -7.55 0.97 -8.94
N ALA A 314 -6.62 1.18 -9.89
CA ALA A 314 -6.90 1.06 -11.32
C ALA A 314 -7.39 -0.36 -11.68
N ALA A 315 -6.73 -1.41 -11.16
CA ALA A 315 -7.11 -2.80 -11.41
C ALA A 315 -8.51 -3.13 -10.85
N VAL A 316 -8.85 -2.61 -9.67
CA VAL A 316 -10.20 -2.74 -9.09
C VAL A 316 -11.25 -2.04 -9.96
N LEU A 317 -10.99 -0.80 -10.38
CA LEU A 317 -11.91 -0.04 -11.24
C LEU A 317 -12.14 -0.75 -12.59
N ARG A 318 -11.07 -1.27 -13.21
CA ARG A 318 -11.18 -2.06 -14.45
C ARG A 318 -11.95 -3.36 -14.23
N ALA A 319 -11.71 -4.06 -13.12
CA ALA A 319 -12.48 -5.24 -12.77
C ALA A 319 -13.97 -4.95 -12.55
N LEU A 320 -14.30 -3.79 -11.95
CA LEU A 320 -15.68 -3.33 -11.81
C LEU A 320 -16.32 -3.03 -13.17
N THR A 321 -15.58 -2.41 -14.10
CA THR A 321 -16.05 -2.17 -15.48
C THR A 321 -16.36 -3.49 -16.19
N ASP A 322 -15.43 -4.45 -16.18
CA ASP A 322 -15.59 -5.75 -16.82
C ASP A 322 -16.72 -6.58 -16.19
N ARG A 323 -16.91 -6.46 -14.87
CA ARG A 323 -17.95 -7.16 -14.14
C ARG A 323 -19.35 -6.73 -14.58
N ARG A 324 -19.53 -5.52 -15.12
CA ARG A 324 -20.85 -5.06 -15.61
C ARG A 324 -21.35 -5.86 -16.81
N THR A 325 -20.46 -6.36 -17.64
CA THR A 325 -20.83 -7.19 -18.81
C THR A 325 -20.78 -8.68 -18.47
N THR A 326 -19.80 -9.11 -17.67
CA THR A 326 -19.56 -10.54 -17.43
C THR A 326 -20.25 -11.09 -16.18
N GLY A 327 -20.60 -10.26 -15.21
CA GLY A 327 -21.04 -10.67 -13.87
C GLY A 327 -19.95 -11.38 -13.04
N ALA A 328 -18.79 -11.66 -13.63
CA ALA A 328 -17.75 -12.48 -13.04
C ALA A 328 -16.93 -11.70 -12.01
N GLY A 329 -16.61 -12.37 -10.89
CA GLY A 329 -15.64 -11.87 -9.94
C GLY A 329 -14.23 -11.91 -10.50
N ARG A 330 -13.30 -11.28 -9.78
CA ARG A 330 -11.90 -11.23 -10.21
C ARG A 330 -10.94 -11.32 -9.04
N HIS A 331 -9.93 -12.15 -9.19
CA HIS A 331 -8.77 -12.22 -8.32
C HIS A 331 -7.66 -11.35 -8.90
N LEU A 332 -7.38 -10.24 -8.23
CA LEU A 332 -6.30 -9.32 -8.57
C LEU A 332 -5.13 -9.58 -7.62
N ARG A 333 -3.91 -9.70 -8.15
CA ARG A 333 -2.69 -9.93 -7.39
C ARG A 333 -1.65 -8.92 -7.83
N LEU A 334 -1.23 -8.05 -6.92
CA LEU A 334 -0.17 -7.08 -7.16
C LEU A 334 0.94 -7.26 -6.12
N ALA A 335 2.17 -7.01 -6.53
CA ALA A 335 3.33 -7.04 -5.66
C ALA A 335 4.18 -5.78 -5.83
N LEU A 336 4.75 -5.27 -4.73
CA LEU A 336 5.73 -4.18 -4.79
C LEU A 336 6.91 -4.56 -5.71
N ALA A 337 7.33 -5.82 -5.70
CA ALA A 337 8.35 -6.35 -6.60
C ALA A 337 7.94 -6.30 -8.08
N GLY A 338 6.64 -6.37 -8.40
CA GLY A 338 6.13 -6.16 -9.76
C GLY A 338 6.28 -4.71 -10.21
N THR A 339 5.97 -3.77 -9.32
CA THR A 339 6.22 -2.33 -9.56
C THR A 339 7.71 -2.03 -9.67
N ALA A 340 8.55 -2.62 -8.81
CA ALA A 340 10.00 -2.49 -8.88
C ALA A 340 10.56 -3.01 -10.22
N SER A 341 10.11 -4.19 -10.66
CA SER A 341 10.45 -4.75 -11.96
C SER A 341 10.02 -3.83 -13.11
N TRP A 342 8.85 -3.19 -13.01
CA TRP A 342 8.37 -2.27 -14.02
C TRP A 342 9.20 -0.98 -14.07
N LEU A 343 9.62 -0.43 -12.93
CA LEU A 343 10.51 0.73 -12.87
C LEU A 343 11.89 0.44 -13.47
N LEU A 344 12.45 -0.75 -13.19
CA LEU A 344 13.79 -1.14 -13.66
C LEU A 344 13.83 -1.49 -15.16
N HIS A 345 12.77 -2.12 -15.66
CA HIS A 345 12.81 -2.77 -16.99
C HIS A 345 11.74 -2.26 -17.97
N GLY A 346 10.65 -1.68 -17.46
CA GLY A 346 9.46 -1.35 -18.24
C GLY A 346 9.25 0.14 -18.50
N ILE A 347 10.07 1.01 -17.94
CA ILE A 347 10.03 2.46 -18.16
C ILE A 347 11.43 2.91 -18.59
N ARG A 348 11.49 3.78 -19.59
CA ARG A 348 12.72 4.48 -19.95
C ARG A 348 12.75 5.82 -19.23
N PRO A 349 13.78 6.13 -18.41
CA PRO A 349 13.90 7.43 -17.79
C PRO A 349 13.91 8.53 -18.86
N ALA A 350 13.06 9.54 -18.68
CA ALA A 350 13.11 10.76 -19.46
C ALA A 350 13.96 11.81 -18.72
N PRO A 351 14.69 12.68 -19.42
CA PRO A 351 15.37 13.81 -18.78
C PRO A 351 14.36 14.66 -18.02
N LEU A 352 14.73 15.10 -16.82
CA LEU A 352 13.97 16.13 -16.12
C LEU A 352 13.99 17.41 -16.97
N ASN A 353 12.84 18.03 -17.13
CA ASN A 353 12.68 19.28 -17.88
C ASN A 353 13.28 20.51 -17.17
N GLY A 354 13.92 20.34 -16.02
CA GLY A 354 14.60 21.39 -15.26
C GLY A 354 13.65 22.31 -14.48
N GLU A 355 12.33 22.11 -14.60
CA GLU A 355 11.33 22.86 -13.86
C GLU A 355 11.39 22.50 -12.36
N PRO A 356 11.36 23.49 -11.45
CA PRO A 356 11.38 23.22 -10.03
C PRO A 356 10.11 22.48 -9.58
N TYR A 357 10.26 21.62 -8.59
CA TYR A 357 9.14 20.95 -7.95
C TYR A 357 8.38 21.93 -7.04
N GLU A 358 7.19 22.36 -7.49
CA GLU A 358 6.32 23.32 -6.79
C GLU A 358 5.08 22.63 -6.19
N PRO A 359 5.09 22.24 -4.91
CA PRO A 359 4.00 21.47 -4.31
C PRO A 359 2.78 22.31 -3.91
N GLU A 360 2.93 23.61 -3.63
CA GLU A 360 1.91 24.41 -2.93
C GLU A 360 0.54 24.43 -3.64
N ALA A 361 0.52 24.43 -4.97
CA ALA A 361 -0.71 24.37 -5.76
C ALA A 361 -1.49 23.04 -5.59
N TRP A 362 -0.85 22.02 -5.03
CA TRP A 362 -1.37 20.66 -4.86
C TRP A 362 -1.57 20.29 -3.40
N LEU A 363 -1.53 21.27 -2.51
CA LEU A 363 -1.71 21.11 -1.08
C LEU A 363 -2.95 21.86 -0.61
N THR A 364 -3.55 21.38 0.47
CA THR A 364 -4.71 22.03 1.07
C THR A 364 -4.73 21.78 2.58
N GLU A 365 -5.63 22.47 3.27
CA GLU A 365 -5.86 22.29 4.70
C GLU A 365 -7.30 21.85 4.97
N THR A 366 -7.45 20.84 5.83
CA THR A 366 -8.75 20.31 6.24
C THR A 366 -8.79 20.11 7.74
N ALA A 367 -9.83 20.60 8.41
CA ALA A 367 -10.05 20.32 9.83
C ALA A 367 -10.34 18.82 10.05
N SER A 368 -9.74 18.20 11.06
CA SER A 368 -9.97 16.79 11.41
C SER A 368 -10.05 16.60 12.94
N PRO A 369 -10.53 15.43 13.42
CA PRO A 369 -10.43 15.08 14.84
C PRO A 369 -9.01 15.08 15.42
N ALA A 370 -7.98 14.94 14.58
CA ALA A 370 -6.58 15.00 14.99
C ALA A 370 -5.99 16.44 14.95
N GLY A 371 -6.80 17.44 14.60
CA GLY A 371 -6.39 18.82 14.34
C GLY A 371 -6.43 19.19 12.86
N THR A 372 -6.01 20.42 12.51
CA THR A 372 -5.89 20.85 11.11
C THR A 372 -4.84 20.03 10.40
N LEU A 373 -5.23 19.37 9.32
CA LEU A 373 -4.35 18.60 8.45
C LEU A 373 -3.96 19.46 7.26
N ARG A 374 -2.67 19.72 7.07
CA ARG A 374 -2.13 20.15 5.77
C ARG A 374 -1.76 18.89 4.99
N HIS A 375 -2.31 18.67 3.80
CA HIS A 375 -2.12 17.42 3.07
C HIS A 375 -2.18 17.60 1.56
N ALA A 376 -1.74 16.57 0.83
CA ALA A 376 -1.82 16.52 -0.63
C ALA A 376 -3.27 16.40 -1.13
N LEU A 377 -3.56 17.10 -2.22
CA LEU A 377 -4.76 16.91 -3.03
C LEU A 377 -4.67 15.59 -3.82
N PRO A 378 -5.82 14.99 -4.18
CA PRO A 378 -5.84 13.75 -4.96
C PRO A 378 -5.24 13.95 -6.36
N PRO A 379 -4.39 13.02 -6.86
CA PRO A 379 -3.76 13.16 -8.17
C PRO A 379 -4.61 12.60 -9.33
N VAL A 380 -5.88 12.23 -9.06
CA VAL A 380 -6.78 11.64 -10.07
C VAL A 380 -7.49 12.76 -10.83
N GLY A 381 -7.38 12.76 -12.15
CA GLY A 381 -7.94 13.81 -13.00
C GLY A 381 -8.64 13.28 -14.25
N TYR A 382 -9.92 13.63 -14.37
CA TYR A 382 -10.74 13.49 -15.56
C TYR A 382 -11.81 14.60 -15.53
N ALA A 383 -12.47 14.89 -16.64
CA ALA A 383 -13.51 15.92 -16.67
C ALA A 383 -14.64 15.59 -15.68
N GLY A 384 -14.82 16.42 -14.65
CA GLY A 384 -15.76 16.20 -13.54
C GLY A 384 -15.19 15.40 -12.35
N ALA A 385 -13.88 15.15 -12.29
CA ALA A 385 -13.24 14.50 -11.15
C ALA A 385 -13.35 15.37 -9.87
N PRO A 386 -13.43 14.75 -8.67
CA PRO A 386 -13.41 15.49 -7.41
C PRO A 386 -12.10 16.29 -7.24
N ALA A 387 -12.22 17.56 -6.87
CA ALA A 387 -11.07 18.43 -6.64
C ALA A 387 -10.36 18.17 -5.31
N ASN A 388 -11.03 17.56 -4.33
CA ASN A 388 -10.50 17.24 -3.01
C ASN A 388 -11.12 15.95 -2.46
N TRP A 389 -10.57 15.43 -1.36
CA TRP A 389 -11.12 14.30 -0.61
C TRP A 389 -12.51 14.64 -0.03
N SER A 390 -13.39 13.64 0.03
CA SER A 390 -14.79 13.82 0.46
C SER A 390 -14.95 14.16 1.95
N ARG A 391 -14.05 13.65 2.80
CA ARG A 391 -13.99 13.93 4.24
C ARG A 391 -12.58 13.68 4.80
N PRO A 392 -12.18 14.37 5.88
CA PRO A 392 -10.96 14.05 6.61
C PRO A 392 -11.03 12.63 7.22
N PRO A 393 -9.91 12.05 7.66
CA PRO A 393 -9.90 10.81 8.41
C PRO A 393 -10.64 10.98 9.74
N GLY A 394 -11.50 10.02 10.09
CA GLY A 394 -12.05 9.90 11.44
C GLY A 394 -11.01 9.41 12.45
N VAL A 395 -11.41 9.20 13.71
CA VAL A 395 -10.54 8.55 14.70
C VAL A 395 -10.43 7.07 14.36
N TRP A 396 -9.21 6.56 14.21
CA TRP A 396 -8.95 5.17 13.84
C TRP A 396 -9.70 4.18 14.75
N GLY A 397 -10.41 3.24 14.13
CA GLY A 397 -11.10 2.15 14.83
C GLY A 397 -12.39 2.53 15.56
N THR A 398 -12.90 3.76 15.41
CA THR A 398 -14.08 4.24 16.16
C THR A 398 -15.40 4.16 15.40
N ASP A 399 -15.36 3.93 14.08
CA ASP A 399 -16.57 3.76 13.28
C ASP A 399 -17.23 2.39 13.58
N ARG A 400 -18.54 2.32 13.36
CA ARG A 400 -19.27 1.04 13.45
C ARG A 400 -18.89 0.11 12.28
N PRO A 401 -18.74 -1.20 12.52
CA PRO A 401 -18.51 -2.18 11.46
C PRO A 401 -19.81 -2.49 10.69
N ALA A 402 -20.36 -1.48 9.98
CA ALA A 402 -21.59 -1.58 9.19
C ALA A 402 -21.47 -0.73 7.91
N TRP A 403 -22.19 -1.06 6.83
CA TRP A 403 -22.27 -0.20 5.64
C TRP A 403 -23.10 1.06 5.91
N GLU A 404 -22.79 2.16 5.22
CA GLU A 404 -23.68 3.34 5.25
C GLU A 404 -25.00 2.97 4.54
N SER A 405 -26.13 3.33 5.17
CA SER A 405 -27.50 3.02 4.74
C SER A 405 -27.97 3.88 3.59
#